data_AF-K9SP86-F1
#
_entry.id   AF-K9SP86-F1
#
_cell.length_a   1.000
_cell.length_b   1.000
_cell.length_c   1.000
_cell.angle_alpha   90.00
_cell.angle_beta   90.00
_cell.angle_gamma   90.00
#
_symmetry.space_group_name_H-M   'P 1'
#
loop_
_entity.id
_entity.type
_entity.pdbx_description
1 polymer ?
#
loop_
_entity_poly.entity_id
_entity_poly.type
_entity_poly.pdbx_seq_one_letter_code
_entity_poly.pdbx_strand_id
1 'polypeptide(L)'
;MSSLRNALEDIVIREAQKQLAPLKSAIGTSIRLADVVAYTLNRLPPLYATSHHGWQLQRRRLVKEMRSQIIEAVSVAIAAFSTKNFPASKTPLPEIELKSQARALVSLRRVLKQPELRWSDVPAALEKALGNSQNLNRHSSASNSNSEVTRAIADLDVYPEPVKSDQTVIREDTHIQDTQDDHYDLDDRDSLSASMRSQIDQLRACLGTTKDGQVKYAQTQNFEPAPERRNPVKVVKSANGQEISVKAMEAQQLEIYTLPAKLEFSNVLEKLVLLVAGHLVRNFDPEIRAQINLTEVMAYALNRLPPMYAASDRDYRRQRQYAQSELANRVTDLVKRGIELVLASPRNVQPLPFEKFNQEYELALPQIKQLLKCRNITLSNLATLAADIIKFKRQSAATQTEQERSSQAQQVNVVSSPPQSRVVGGYYQPAASMY
;
A
#
# COMPACT_ATOMS: atom_id res chain seq x y z
N MET A 1 5.65 4.28 -6.41
CA MET A 1 5.20 5.69 -6.42
C MET A 1 5.97 6.38 -5.33
N SER A 2 6.72 7.42 -5.69
CA SER A 2 7.38 8.33 -4.74
C SER A 2 6.35 8.93 -3.78
N SER A 3 6.69 8.94 -2.49
CA SER A 3 5.81 9.27 -1.39
C SER A 3 5.18 10.66 -1.55
N LEU A 4 3.86 10.68 -1.69
CA LEU A 4 3.00 11.85 -1.55
C LEU A 4 2.14 11.64 -0.31
N ARG A 5 1.97 12.66 0.53
CA ARG A 5 1.18 12.52 1.77
C ARG A 5 0.47 13.80 2.14
N ASN A 6 -0.81 13.71 2.49
CA ASN A 6 -1.52 14.81 3.14
C ASN A 6 -1.15 14.87 4.63
N ALA A 7 -0.59 15.99 5.08
CA ALA A 7 -0.17 16.20 6.46
C ALA A 7 -1.35 16.17 7.46
N LEU A 8 -2.58 16.40 6.99
CA LEU A 8 -3.78 16.36 7.82
C LEU A 8 -4.18 14.95 8.27
N GLU A 9 -3.89 13.91 7.48
CA GLU A 9 -4.40 12.55 7.73
C GLU A 9 -4.09 12.06 9.14
N ASP A 10 -2.80 12.05 9.52
CA ASP A 10 -2.36 11.58 10.85
C ASP A 10 -2.98 12.41 11.99
N ILE A 11 -3.07 13.73 11.82
CA ILE A 11 -3.59 14.63 12.87
C ILE A 11 -5.09 14.42 13.06
N VAL A 12 -5.85 14.34 11.97
CA VAL A 12 -7.30 14.09 11.99
C VAL A 12 -7.60 12.70 12.56
N ILE A 13 -6.84 11.67 12.17
CA ILE A 13 -7.02 10.32 12.71
C ILE A 13 -6.83 10.30 14.23
N ARG A 14 -5.75 10.89 14.74
CA ARG A 14 -5.47 10.91 16.18
C ARG A 14 -6.53 11.69 16.96
N GLU A 15 -6.98 12.82 16.44
CA GLU A 15 -8.04 13.61 17.07
C GLU A 15 -9.39 12.86 17.06
N ALA A 16 -9.75 12.23 15.94
CA ALA A 16 -10.95 11.40 15.85
C ALA A 16 -10.90 10.20 16.80
N GLN A 17 -9.76 9.51 16.92
CA GLN A 17 -9.57 8.44 17.90
C GLN A 17 -9.76 8.95 19.33
N LYS A 18 -9.19 10.12 19.65
CA LYS A 18 -9.28 10.74 20.97
C LYS A 18 -10.73 11.10 21.34
N GLN A 19 -11.47 11.73 20.44
CA GLN A 19 -12.86 12.12 20.69
C GLN A 19 -13.81 10.92 20.71
N LEU A 20 -13.53 9.87 19.94
CA LEU A 20 -14.38 8.69 19.86
C LEU A 20 -14.15 7.69 21.01
N ALA A 21 -12.94 7.66 21.60
CA ALA A 21 -12.60 6.79 22.72
C ALA A 21 -13.60 6.82 23.90
N PRO A 22 -13.99 7.99 24.45
CA PRO A 22 -14.97 8.05 25.54
C PRO A 22 -16.41 7.73 25.09
N LEU A 23 -16.72 7.87 23.80
CA LEU A 23 -18.08 7.69 23.27
C LEU A 23 -18.42 6.23 22.95
N LYS A 24 -17.41 5.38 22.72
CA LYS A 24 -17.60 3.96 22.38
C LYS A 24 -18.34 3.17 23.45
N SER A 25 -18.25 3.57 24.72
CA SER A 25 -18.98 2.94 25.83
C SER A 25 -20.41 3.50 25.99
N ALA A 26 -20.66 4.74 25.57
CA ALA A 26 -21.92 5.44 25.79
C ALA A 26 -22.90 5.30 24.62
N ILE A 27 -22.39 5.32 23.39
CA ILE A 27 -23.18 5.25 22.16
C ILE A 27 -23.06 3.82 21.66
N GLY A 28 -24.04 2.95 21.96
CA GLY A 28 -24.06 1.55 21.51
C GLY A 28 -24.05 1.35 19.99
N THR A 29 -23.96 2.44 19.20
CA THR A 29 -23.81 2.45 17.75
C THR A 29 -22.33 2.39 17.37
N SER A 30 -21.95 1.42 16.52
CA SER A 30 -20.58 1.28 16.01
C SER A 30 -20.28 2.35 14.94
N ILE A 31 -19.84 3.53 15.38
CA ILE A 31 -19.32 4.56 14.47
C ILE A 31 -17.96 4.09 13.94
N ARG A 32 -17.83 3.98 12.61
CA ARG A 32 -16.55 3.61 12.00
C ARG A 32 -15.63 4.84 11.98
N LEU A 33 -14.41 4.67 12.49
CA LEU A 33 -13.39 5.72 12.51
C LEU A 33 -13.07 6.23 11.09
N ALA A 34 -13.04 5.33 10.11
CA ALA A 34 -12.79 5.66 8.70
C ALA A 34 -13.78 6.69 8.13
N ASP A 35 -15.07 6.54 8.48
CA ASP A 35 -16.13 7.44 8.00
C ASP A 35 -15.98 8.85 8.60
N VAL A 36 -15.69 8.92 9.90
CA VAL A 36 -15.43 10.19 10.59
C VAL A 36 -14.23 10.89 9.98
N VAL A 37 -13.14 10.16 9.72
CA VAL A 37 -11.91 10.69 9.13
C VAL A 37 -12.16 11.19 7.70
N ALA A 38 -12.79 10.39 6.84
CA ALA A 38 -13.09 10.79 5.46
C ALA A 38 -14.02 12.01 5.41
N TYR A 39 -15.06 12.03 6.24
CA TYR A 39 -15.97 13.17 6.36
C TYR A 39 -15.25 14.45 6.81
N THR A 40 -14.38 14.34 7.81
CA THR A 40 -13.60 15.47 8.33
C THR A 40 -12.62 16.00 7.30
N LEU A 41 -11.85 15.13 6.63
CA LEU A 41 -10.85 15.52 5.63
C LEU A 41 -11.49 16.21 4.43
N ASN A 42 -12.73 15.86 4.07
CA ASN A 42 -13.47 16.52 2.99
C ASN A 42 -13.89 17.97 3.30
N ARG A 43 -13.74 18.41 4.55
CA ARG A 43 -14.10 19.76 5.02
C ARG A 43 -12.89 20.64 5.36
N LEU A 44 -11.68 20.09 5.25
CA LEU A 44 -10.44 20.80 5.56
C LEU A 44 -9.61 21.01 4.29
N PRO A 45 -8.88 22.13 4.16
CA PRO A 45 -8.03 22.37 3.00
C PRO A 45 -6.91 21.30 2.94
N PRO A 46 -6.73 20.58 1.83
CA PRO A 46 -5.71 19.54 1.73
C PRO A 46 -4.29 20.12 1.80
N LEU A 47 -3.38 19.42 2.49
CA LEU A 47 -1.99 19.84 2.68
C LEU A 47 -1.03 18.71 2.33
N TYR A 48 -1.00 18.36 1.06
CA TYR A 48 -0.07 17.42 0.48
C TYR A 48 1.37 17.96 0.46
N ALA A 49 2.29 17.11 0.89
CA ALA A 49 3.72 17.35 0.86
C ALA A 49 4.43 16.21 0.13
N THR A 50 5.52 16.56 -0.56
CA THR A 50 6.44 15.64 -1.25
C THR A 50 7.78 15.48 -0.54
N SER A 51 8.09 16.39 0.40
CA SER A 51 9.39 16.45 1.07
C SER A 51 9.26 16.40 2.58
N HIS A 52 10.29 15.86 3.24
CA HIS A 52 10.32 15.79 4.70
C HIS A 52 10.15 17.16 5.36
N HIS A 53 10.91 18.16 4.90
CA HIS A 53 10.84 19.52 5.41
C HIS A 53 9.46 20.14 5.20
N GLY A 54 8.89 20.02 3.98
CA GLY A 54 7.57 20.54 3.68
C GLY A 54 6.50 19.91 4.57
N TRP A 55 6.57 18.60 4.78
CA TRP A 55 5.65 17.88 5.65
C TRP A 55 5.75 18.33 7.11
N GLN A 56 6.96 18.50 7.65
CA GLN A 56 7.16 19.02 9.00
C GLN A 56 6.61 20.45 9.16
N LEU A 57 6.85 21.31 8.16
CA LEU A 57 6.36 22.69 8.16
C LEU A 57 4.82 22.72 8.19
N GLN A 58 4.17 21.93 7.34
CA GLN A 58 2.70 21.83 7.33
C GLN A 58 2.17 21.31 8.67
N ARG A 59 2.82 20.32 9.28
CA ARG A 59 2.42 19.84 10.62
C ARG A 59 2.52 20.92 11.69
N ARG A 60 3.61 21.69 11.72
CA ARG A 60 3.76 22.80 12.68
C ARG A 60 2.67 23.84 12.48
N ARG A 61 2.37 24.18 11.22
CA ARG A 61 1.28 25.08 10.87
C ARG A 61 -0.08 24.56 11.35
N LEU A 62 -0.39 23.30 11.08
CA LEU A 62 -1.63 22.65 11.51
C LEU A 62 -1.84 22.72 13.03
N VAL A 63 -0.78 22.45 13.80
CA VAL A 63 -0.83 22.51 15.26
C VAL A 63 -1.00 23.94 15.78
N LYS A 64 -0.37 24.93 15.13
CA LYS A 64 -0.38 26.33 15.57
C LYS A 64 -1.65 27.08 15.17
N GLU A 65 -2.12 26.89 13.94
CA GLU A 65 -3.13 27.75 13.31
C GLU A 65 -4.49 27.05 13.13
N MET A 66 -4.49 25.74 12.85
CA MET A 66 -5.71 25.03 12.44
C MET A 66 -6.27 24.07 13.49
N ARG A 67 -5.64 23.99 14.67
CA ARG A 67 -6.02 23.02 15.71
C ARG A 67 -7.50 23.11 16.08
N SER A 68 -8.02 24.32 16.30
CA SER A 68 -9.44 24.50 16.66
C SER A 68 -10.38 24.05 15.54
N GLN A 69 -10.06 24.39 14.29
CA GLN A 69 -10.84 23.98 13.11
C GLN A 69 -10.86 22.45 12.95
N ILE A 70 -9.73 21.78 13.21
CA ILE A 70 -9.65 20.31 13.16
C ILE A 70 -10.54 19.69 14.25
N ILE A 71 -10.40 20.17 15.49
CA ILE A 71 -11.19 19.67 16.64
C ILE A 71 -12.69 19.82 16.36
N GLU A 72 -13.11 20.99 15.88
CA GLU A 72 -14.48 21.30 15.54
C GLU A 72 -14.99 20.42 14.38
N ALA A 73 -14.22 20.31 13.30
CA ALA A 73 -14.60 19.49 12.15
C ALA A 73 -14.78 18.00 12.52
N VAL A 74 -13.91 17.45 13.39
CA VAL A 74 -14.05 16.10 13.93
C VAL A 74 -15.31 15.96 14.78
N SER A 75 -15.57 16.93 15.67
CA SER A 75 -16.77 16.93 16.53
C SER A 75 -18.05 16.95 15.69
N VAL A 76 -18.11 17.80 14.67
CA VAL A 76 -19.24 17.86 13.73
C VAL A 76 -19.40 16.54 12.98
N ALA A 77 -18.31 15.91 12.55
CA ALA A 77 -18.35 14.61 11.89
C ALA A 77 -18.94 13.53 12.83
N ILE A 78 -18.46 13.45 14.08
CA ILE A 78 -18.96 12.50 15.08
C ILE A 78 -20.44 12.73 15.35
N ALA A 79 -20.86 13.98 15.52
CA ALA A 79 -22.27 14.32 15.71
C ALA A 79 -23.12 13.86 14.52
N ALA A 80 -22.66 14.10 13.29
CA ALA A 80 -23.36 13.70 12.07
C ALA A 80 -23.58 12.19 11.98
N PHE A 81 -22.60 11.37 12.40
CA PHE A 81 -22.75 9.90 12.44
C PHE A 81 -23.49 9.37 13.68
N SER A 82 -23.61 10.19 14.74
CA SER A 82 -24.31 9.83 15.97
C SER A 82 -25.82 10.06 15.85
N THR A 83 -26.23 11.14 15.16
CA THR A 83 -27.62 11.35 14.78
C THR A 83 -27.94 10.38 13.65
N LYS A 84 -28.92 9.47 13.82
CA LYS A 84 -29.30 8.37 12.90
C LYS A 84 -29.60 8.75 11.42
N ASN A 85 -29.36 10.01 11.03
CA ASN A 85 -29.58 10.59 9.71
C ASN A 85 -28.50 10.23 8.69
N PHE A 86 -27.32 9.76 9.13
CA PHE A 86 -26.27 9.35 8.20
C PHE A 86 -26.18 7.82 8.14
N PRO A 87 -26.63 7.18 7.04
CA PRO A 87 -26.51 5.74 6.91
C PRO A 87 -25.03 5.40 6.78
N ALA A 88 -24.45 4.82 7.82
CA ALA A 88 -23.11 4.25 7.77
C ALA A 88 -23.10 3.20 6.64
N SER A 89 -22.35 3.50 5.58
CA SER A 89 -22.25 2.59 4.44
C SER A 89 -21.49 1.35 4.87
N LYS A 90 -22.16 0.19 4.88
CA LYS A 90 -21.56 -1.08 5.32
C LYS A 90 -20.64 -1.70 4.27
N THR A 91 -20.66 -1.19 3.04
CA THR A 91 -19.81 -1.69 1.94
C THR A 91 -18.41 -1.12 2.07
N PRO A 92 -17.37 -1.95 2.31
CA PRO A 92 -15.99 -1.48 2.35
C PRO A 92 -15.57 -0.91 0.98
N LEU A 93 -14.48 -0.15 0.93
CA LEU A 93 -13.92 0.25 -0.36
C LEU A 93 -13.51 -0.97 -1.19
N PRO A 94 -13.58 -0.90 -2.53
CA PRO A 94 -13.02 -1.91 -3.40
C PRO A 94 -11.53 -2.11 -3.10
N GLU A 95 -11.08 -3.37 -2.98
CA GLU A 95 -9.67 -3.68 -2.66
C GLU A 95 -8.70 -3.15 -3.73
N ILE A 96 -9.16 -3.04 -4.99
CA ILE A 96 -8.40 -2.40 -6.07
C ILE A 96 -8.07 -0.93 -5.75
N GLU A 97 -8.92 -0.28 -4.96
CA GLU A 97 -8.73 1.10 -4.56
C GLU A 97 -7.73 1.26 -3.43
N LEU A 98 -7.64 0.25 -2.55
CA LEU A 98 -6.72 0.21 -1.42
C LEU A 98 -5.31 -0.32 -1.76
N LYS A 99 -5.08 -0.71 -3.03
CA LYS A 99 -3.79 -1.22 -3.53
C LYS A 99 -2.64 -0.27 -3.17
N SER A 100 -1.83 -0.68 -2.20
CA SER A 100 -0.62 0.03 -1.77
C SER A 100 0.34 -0.95 -1.11
N GLN A 101 1.63 -0.60 -1.07
CA GLN A 101 2.63 -1.37 -0.32
C GLN A 101 2.26 -1.43 1.18
N ALA A 102 1.81 -0.32 1.77
CA ALA A 102 1.32 -0.30 3.15
C ALA A 102 0.17 -1.30 3.39
N ARG A 103 -0.77 -1.44 2.43
CA ARG A 103 -1.89 -2.40 2.52
C ARG A 103 -1.40 -3.84 2.48
N ALA A 104 -0.49 -4.18 1.56
CA ALA A 104 0.09 -5.52 1.51
C ALA A 104 0.80 -5.86 2.82
N LEU A 105 1.56 -4.92 3.40
CA LEU A 105 2.21 -5.10 4.70
C LEU A 105 1.21 -5.32 5.84
N VAL A 106 0.15 -4.51 5.92
CA VAL A 106 -0.91 -4.66 6.94
C VAL A 106 -1.60 -6.02 6.82
N SER A 107 -1.86 -6.50 5.60
CA SER A 107 -2.42 -7.82 5.37
C SER A 107 -1.44 -8.93 5.76
N LEU A 108 -0.15 -8.81 5.45
CA LEU A 108 0.88 -9.77 5.88
C LEU A 108 1.06 -9.81 7.40
N ARG A 109 1.04 -8.65 8.07
CA ARG A 109 1.04 -8.55 9.54
C ARG A 109 -0.07 -9.40 10.17
N ARG A 110 -1.26 -9.38 9.57
CA ARG A 110 -2.42 -10.18 10.00
C ARG A 110 -2.18 -11.67 9.80
N VAL A 111 -1.70 -12.07 8.62
CA VAL A 111 -1.44 -13.48 8.27
C VAL A 111 -0.33 -14.08 9.14
N LEU A 112 0.76 -13.35 9.34
CA LEU A 112 1.92 -13.77 10.12
C LEU A 112 1.75 -13.54 11.63
N LYS A 113 0.64 -12.92 12.05
CA LYS A 113 0.32 -12.55 13.45
C LYS A 113 1.41 -11.72 14.12
N GLN A 114 2.02 -10.79 13.37
CA GLN A 114 3.08 -9.91 13.86
C GLN A 114 2.68 -8.45 13.61
N PRO A 115 2.14 -7.74 14.61
CA PRO A 115 1.54 -6.41 14.42
C PRO A 115 2.55 -5.32 14.05
N GLU A 116 3.82 -5.48 14.43
CA GLU A 116 4.90 -4.51 14.20
C GLU A 116 5.83 -4.87 13.03
N LEU A 117 5.45 -5.87 12.22
CA LEU A 117 6.30 -6.37 11.13
C LEU A 117 6.66 -5.28 10.10
N ARG A 118 7.95 -5.09 9.83
CA ARG A 118 8.44 -4.22 8.75
C ARG A 118 8.69 -5.01 7.48
N TRP A 119 8.80 -4.32 6.36
CA TRP A 119 9.14 -4.95 5.09
C TRP A 119 10.51 -5.66 5.13
N SER A 120 11.50 -5.08 5.81
CA SER A 120 12.80 -5.72 6.04
C SER A 120 12.71 -7.09 6.71
N ASP A 121 11.70 -7.28 7.56
CA ASP A 121 11.56 -8.46 8.41
C ASP A 121 10.62 -9.50 7.80
N VAL A 122 9.86 -9.14 6.74
CA VAL A 122 8.89 -10.02 6.08
C VAL A 122 9.55 -11.32 5.58
N PRO A 123 10.71 -11.31 4.89
CA PRO A 123 11.33 -12.53 4.39
C PRO A 123 11.65 -13.53 5.52
N ALA A 124 12.29 -13.06 6.59
CA ALA A 124 12.63 -13.89 7.74
C ALA A 124 11.38 -14.38 8.49
N ALA A 125 10.37 -13.52 8.65
CA ALA A 125 9.10 -13.90 9.27
C ALA A 125 8.36 -14.97 8.46
N LEU A 126 8.39 -14.86 7.14
CA LEU A 126 7.78 -15.83 6.23
C LEU A 126 8.55 -17.14 6.23
N GLU A 127 9.89 -17.10 6.17
CA GLU A 127 10.73 -18.29 6.30
C GLU A 127 10.47 -19.02 7.62
N LYS A 128 10.40 -18.28 8.74
CA LYS A 128 10.02 -18.85 10.04
C LYS A 128 8.62 -19.46 10.02
N ALA A 129 7.64 -18.80 9.40
CA ALA A 129 6.27 -19.32 9.30
C ALA A 129 6.17 -20.59 8.44
N LEU A 130 7.03 -20.73 7.43
CA LEU A 130 7.13 -21.90 6.55
C LEU A 130 7.99 -23.03 7.17
N GLY A 131 9.05 -22.68 7.89
CA GLY A 131 10.03 -23.58 8.49
C GLY A 131 9.67 -24.08 9.90
N ASN A 132 8.83 -23.35 10.65
CA ASN A 132 8.34 -23.79 11.97
C ASN A 132 7.48 -25.07 11.90
N SER A 133 7.13 -25.57 10.70
CA SER A 133 6.58 -26.92 10.54
C SER A 133 7.61 -28.04 10.76
N GLN A 134 8.93 -27.77 10.70
CA GLN A 134 9.98 -28.78 10.92
C GLN A 134 10.48 -28.85 12.37
N ASN A 135 10.27 -27.80 13.18
CA ASN A 135 10.78 -27.77 14.56
C ASN A 135 9.90 -28.50 15.58
N LEU A 136 8.78 -29.12 15.18
CA LEU A 136 8.09 -30.09 16.02
C LEU A 136 8.71 -31.49 15.97
N ASN A 137 9.69 -31.73 15.08
CA ASN A 137 10.22 -33.08 14.81
C ASN A 137 11.75 -33.22 15.01
N ARG A 138 12.39 -32.39 15.85
CA ARG A 138 13.83 -32.53 16.16
C ARG A 138 14.16 -33.56 17.26
N HIS A 139 13.22 -34.43 17.60
CA HIS A 139 13.48 -35.68 18.31
C HIS A 139 12.99 -36.87 17.50
N SER A 140 13.46 -37.05 16.27
CA SER A 140 13.67 -38.40 15.70
C SER A 140 14.50 -38.31 14.42
N SER A 141 15.50 -39.18 14.39
CA SER A 141 16.65 -39.25 13.49
C SER A 141 16.35 -39.36 11.99
N ALA A 142 17.18 -38.68 11.21
CA ALA A 142 17.80 -39.08 9.94
C ALA A 142 17.15 -40.22 9.12
N SER A 143 16.69 -39.91 7.90
CA SER A 143 17.29 -40.41 6.63
C SER A 143 16.45 -40.07 5.39
N ASN A 144 17.17 -39.76 4.31
CA ASN A 144 16.85 -39.72 2.87
C ASN A 144 15.46 -40.22 2.41
N SER A 145 14.75 -39.61 1.45
CA SER A 145 15.24 -39.22 0.12
C SER A 145 14.22 -38.35 -0.62
N ASN A 146 14.70 -37.29 -1.29
CA ASN A 146 13.94 -36.45 -2.23
C ASN A 146 14.11 -37.01 -3.65
N SER A 147 13.03 -37.51 -4.29
CA SER A 147 13.00 -37.56 -5.77
C SER A 147 11.62 -37.55 -6.45
N GLU A 148 10.49 -37.60 -5.73
CA GLU A 148 9.18 -37.75 -6.41
C GLU A 148 8.33 -36.47 -6.51
N VAL A 149 8.72 -35.37 -5.86
CA VAL A 149 7.87 -34.16 -5.78
C VAL A 149 7.99 -33.26 -7.02
N THR A 150 8.98 -33.48 -7.90
CA THR A 150 9.24 -32.59 -9.03
C THR A 150 8.43 -32.90 -10.29
N ARG A 151 7.73 -34.05 -10.36
CA ARG A 151 6.96 -34.44 -11.56
C ARG A 151 5.47 -34.09 -11.53
N ALA A 152 4.87 -33.89 -10.35
CA ALA A 152 3.41 -33.73 -10.25
C ALA A 152 2.89 -32.28 -10.37
N ILE A 153 3.75 -31.29 -10.59
CA ILE A 153 3.34 -29.85 -10.64
C ILE A 153 3.28 -29.30 -12.07
N ALA A 154 3.67 -30.09 -13.09
CA ALA A 154 3.63 -29.66 -14.49
C ALA A 154 2.25 -29.79 -15.17
N ASP A 155 1.29 -30.51 -14.57
CA ASP A 155 0.00 -30.86 -15.22
C ASP A 155 -1.19 -29.96 -14.82
N LEU A 156 -0.96 -28.75 -14.31
CA LEU A 156 -2.03 -27.80 -13.94
C LEU A 156 -2.11 -26.56 -14.85
N ASP A 157 -1.41 -26.55 -15.99
CA ASP A 157 -1.58 -25.55 -17.05
C ASP A 157 -2.75 -25.93 -17.97
N VAL A 158 -3.99 -25.82 -17.48
CA VAL A 158 -5.19 -25.72 -18.33
C VAL A 158 -6.24 -24.83 -17.65
N TYR A 159 -6.36 -23.58 -18.09
CA TYR A 159 -7.65 -22.87 -18.09
C TYR A 159 -7.76 -22.02 -19.38
N PRO A 160 -8.99 -21.83 -19.90
CA PRO A 160 -9.24 -21.58 -21.30
C PRO A 160 -9.19 -20.09 -21.67
N GLU A 161 -8.84 -19.87 -22.94
CA GLU A 161 -8.86 -18.59 -23.66
C GLU A 161 -10.18 -17.80 -23.48
N PRO A 162 -10.13 -16.46 -23.39
CA PRO A 162 -11.32 -15.62 -23.38
C PRO A 162 -11.94 -15.50 -24.78
N VAL A 163 -13.25 -15.72 -24.82
CA VAL A 163 -14.14 -15.54 -25.97
C VAL A 163 -14.02 -14.13 -26.55
N LYS A 164 -13.79 -14.06 -27.87
CA LYS A 164 -13.79 -12.84 -28.69
C LYS A 164 -15.21 -12.29 -28.82
N SER A 165 -15.38 -10.98 -28.61
CA SER A 165 -16.53 -10.24 -29.14
C SER A 165 -16.03 -8.96 -29.80
N ASP A 166 -16.21 -8.95 -31.12
CA ASP A 166 -16.21 -7.86 -32.10
C ASP A 166 -15.66 -6.48 -31.69
N GLN A 167 -14.50 -6.15 -32.27
CA GLN A 167 -14.16 -4.78 -32.63
C GLN A 167 -14.03 -4.71 -34.16
N THR A 168 -14.96 -3.99 -34.77
CA THR A 168 -14.89 -3.57 -36.15
C THR A 168 -13.77 -2.54 -36.34
N VAL A 169 -12.77 -2.98 -37.10
CA VAL A 169 -11.93 -2.28 -38.07
C VAL A 169 -12.21 -0.77 -38.24
N ILE A 170 -11.22 0.06 -37.92
CA ILE A 170 -10.79 1.17 -38.79
C ILE A 170 -9.27 1.08 -38.92
N ARG A 171 -8.81 0.84 -40.15
CA ARG A 171 -7.42 0.91 -40.61
C ARG A 171 -7.06 2.38 -40.85
N GLU A 172 -5.80 2.74 -40.63
CA GLU A 172 -5.03 3.55 -41.58
C GLU A 172 -3.52 3.51 -41.22
N ASP A 173 -2.85 2.62 -41.92
CA ASP A 173 -1.60 2.77 -42.66
C ASP A 173 -0.43 3.60 -42.08
N THR A 174 0.60 2.84 -41.77
CA THR A 174 2.01 3.20 -41.68
C THR A 174 2.56 3.74 -43.00
N HIS A 175 3.32 4.84 -42.94
CA HIS A 175 4.41 5.06 -43.88
C HIS A 175 5.69 5.42 -43.14
N ILE A 176 6.67 4.52 -43.27
CA ILE A 176 8.05 4.64 -42.83
C ILE A 176 8.80 5.34 -43.96
N GLN A 177 9.57 6.38 -43.64
CA GLN A 177 10.72 6.75 -44.46
C GLN A 177 11.95 6.92 -43.55
N ASP A 178 12.94 6.10 -43.87
CA ASP A 178 14.33 6.17 -43.44
C ASP A 178 14.97 7.50 -43.85
N THR A 179 15.80 8.05 -42.97
CA THR A 179 17.04 8.72 -43.37
C THR A 179 18.10 8.55 -42.29
N GLN A 180 19.27 8.10 -42.75
CA GLN A 180 20.49 7.79 -42.00
C GLN A 180 21.24 9.03 -41.53
N ASP A 181 22.01 8.80 -40.45
CA ASP A 181 23.36 9.29 -40.11
C ASP A 181 23.72 10.77 -40.40
N ASP A 182 24.06 11.50 -39.33
CA ASP A 182 25.29 12.31 -39.32
C ASP A 182 25.76 12.66 -37.88
N HIS A 183 27.06 12.36 -37.67
CA HIS A 183 28.08 12.99 -36.83
C HIS A 183 27.73 13.69 -35.49
N TYR A 184 28.36 13.19 -34.41
CA TYR A 184 28.39 13.81 -33.08
C TYR A 184 29.51 14.85 -32.98
N ASP A 185 29.16 16.12 -32.81
CA ASP A 185 30.05 17.15 -32.26
C ASP A 185 29.57 17.55 -30.86
N LEU A 186 30.51 17.47 -29.91
CA LEU A 186 30.33 17.77 -28.49
C LEU A 186 30.56 19.26 -28.26
N ASP A 187 29.52 20.08 -28.34
CA ASP A 187 29.48 21.43 -27.74
C ASP A 187 28.03 21.97 -27.73
N ASP A 188 27.17 21.46 -26.86
CA ASP A 188 25.79 21.96 -26.81
C ASP A 188 25.11 21.87 -25.43
N ARG A 189 25.58 22.70 -24.49
CA ARG A 189 24.86 22.96 -23.23
C ARG A 189 23.86 24.12 -23.32
N ASP A 190 23.95 24.98 -24.33
CA ASP A 190 23.05 26.12 -24.50
C ASP A 190 21.83 25.81 -25.38
N SER A 191 21.93 24.88 -26.35
CA SER A 191 20.79 24.48 -27.20
C SER A 191 19.73 23.64 -26.49
N LEU A 192 20.10 22.89 -25.44
CA LEU A 192 19.13 22.17 -24.61
C LEU A 192 18.17 23.14 -23.88
N SER A 193 18.67 24.32 -23.52
CA SER A 193 17.86 25.38 -22.90
C SER A 193 16.92 26.06 -23.89
N ALA A 194 17.33 26.17 -25.16
CA ALA A 194 16.52 26.72 -26.24
C ALA A 194 15.41 25.76 -26.69
N SER A 195 15.70 24.46 -26.77
CA SER A 195 14.72 23.41 -27.04
C SER A 195 13.66 23.32 -25.94
N MET A 196 14.07 23.34 -24.66
CA MET A 196 13.14 23.39 -23.53
C MET A 196 12.29 24.66 -23.53
N ARG A 197 12.86 25.82 -23.85
CA ARG A 197 12.10 27.08 -23.99
C ARG A 197 11.10 27.01 -25.14
N SER A 198 11.50 26.46 -26.28
CA SER A 198 10.64 26.27 -27.46
C SER A 198 9.47 25.33 -27.15
N GLN A 199 9.69 24.24 -26.42
CA GLN A 199 8.62 23.32 -26.04
C GLN A 199 7.72 23.87 -24.92
N ILE A 200 8.26 24.66 -23.98
CA ILE A 200 7.45 25.44 -23.02
C ILE A 200 6.60 26.48 -23.77
N ASP A 201 7.14 27.13 -24.80
CA ASP A 201 6.42 28.11 -25.61
C ASP A 201 5.40 27.46 -26.56
N GLN A 202 5.67 26.27 -27.09
CA GLN A 202 4.71 25.44 -27.82
C GLN A 202 3.58 24.96 -26.91
N LEU A 203 3.87 24.60 -25.65
CA LEU A 203 2.83 24.32 -24.66
C LEU A 203 1.97 25.55 -24.36
N ARG A 204 2.58 26.74 -24.20
CA ARG A 204 1.84 28.00 -24.02
C ARG A 204 0.95 28.31 -25.23
N ALA A 205 1.44 28.06 -26.45
CA ALA A 205 0.70 28.25 -27.69
C ALA A 205 -0.49 27.28 -27.84
N CYS A 206 -0.29 25.99 -27.51
CA CYS A 206 -1.34 24.97 -27.54
C CYS A 206 -2.44 25.18 -26.47
N LEU A 207 -2.18 25.99 -25.44
CA LEU A 207 -3.10 26.24 -24.33
C LEU A 207 -3.85 27.57 -24.41
N GLY A 208 -3.64 28.35 -25.48
CA GLY A 208 -4.36 29.60 -25.71
C GLY A 208 -4.19 30.64 -24.61
N THR A 209 -3.06 30.64 -23.89
CA THR A 209 -2.79 31.61 -22.83
C THR A 209 -1.97 32.77 -23.40
N THR A 210 -2.56 33.96 -23.45
CA THR A 210 -1.84 35.20 -23.75
C THR A 210 -0.97 35.61 -22.56
N LYS A 211 0.09 36.38 -22.84
CA LYS A 211 1.09 36.85 -21.86
C LYS A 211 0.50 37.68 -20.70
N ASP A 212 -0.77 38.10 -20.79
CA ASP A 212 -1.46 38.98 -19.84
C ASP A 212 -2.69 38.34 -19.20
N GLY A 213 -2.55 37.15 -18.62
CA GLY A 213 -3.58 36.53 -17.78
C GLY A 213 -3.85 37.28 -16.47
N GLN A 214 -4.37 38.51 -16.54
CA GLN A 214 -4.91 39.21 -15.38
C GLN A 214 -6.22 38.55 -14.93
N VAL A 215 -6.10 37.66 -13.95
CA VAL A 215 -7.21 37.35 -13.04
C VAL A 215 -7.07 38.27 -11.83
N LYS A 216 -8.06 39.15 -11.62
CA LYS A 216 -8.21 39.91 -10.36
C LYS A 216 -8.37 38.92 -9.21
N TYR A 217 -7.30 38.65 -8.48
CA TYR A 217 -7.36 38.01 -7.18
C TYR A 217 -7.76 39.04 -6.13
N ALA A 218 -8.81 38.73 -5.37
CA ALA A 218 -9.08 39.40 -4.10
C ALA A 218 -7.88 39.18 -3.17
N GLN A 219 -7.23 40.29 -2.84
CA GLN A 219 -6.29 40.54 -1.74
C GLN A 219 -5.88 39.32 -0.90
N THR A 220 -4.84 38.64 -1.34
CA THR A 220 -3.88 37.98 -0.43
C THR A 220 -2.63 38.84 -0.38
N GLN A 221 -2.33 39.38 0.80
CA GLN A 221 -1.20 40.26 1.06
C GLN A 221 0.11 39.59 0.61
N ASN A 222 0.83 40.29 -0.28
CA ASN A 222 2.19 39.99 -0.67
C ASN A 222 3.10 40.02 0.57
N PHE A 223 3.85 38.95 0.81
CA PHE A 223 5.09 39.04 1.57
C PHE A 223 6.24 38.51 0.72
N GLU A 224 7.11 39.46 0.37
CA GLU A 224 8.41 39.30 -0.26
C GLU A 224 9.25 38.25 0.50
N PRO A 225 10.02 37.38 -0.19
CA PRO A 225 10.92 36.45 0.48
C PRO A 225 12.11 37.24 1.05
N ALA A 226 12.12 37.39 2.39
CA ALA A 226 13.25 37.97 3.10
C ALA A 226 14.56 37.18 2.82
N PRO A 227 15.72 37.85 2.73
CA PRO A 227 16.97 37.21 2.35
C PRO A 227 17.44 36.18 3.37
N GLU A 228 18.03 35.10 2.85
CA GLU A 228 18.60 33.97 3.58
C GLU A 228 19.54 34.43 4.71
N ARG A 229 19.03 34.44 5.95
CA ARG A 229 19.89 34.36 7.14
C ARG A 229 20.00 32.89 7.52
N ARG A 230 21.14 32.29 7.15
CA ARG A 230 21.63 31.02 7.73
C ARG A 230 21.77 31.20 9.24
N ASN A 231 20.72 30.86 9.99
CA ASN A 231 20.84 30.60 11.42
C ASN A 231 21.18 29.11 11.59
N PRO A 232 22.28 28.76 12.27
CA PRO A 232 22.59 27.38 12.55
C PRO A 232 21.49 26.77 13.42
N VAL A 233 21.13 25.53 13.10
CA VAL A 233 20.18 24.70 13.84
C VAL A 233 20.59 24.67 15.31
N LYS A 234 19.99 25.53 16.14
CA LYS A 234 20.02 25.36 17.59
C LYS A 234 19.14 24.16 17.91
N VAL A 235 19.83 23.07 18.28
CA VAL A 235 19.27 21.91 18.96
C VAL A 235 18.37 22.41 20.09
N VAL A 236 17.06 22.29 19.92
CA VAL A 236 16.09 22.56 20.98
C VAL A 236 16.21 21.40 21.97
N LYS A 237 16.98 21.62 23.03
CA LYS A 237 17.02 20.73 24.20
C LYS A 237 15.67 20.84 24.92
N SER A 238 14.95 19.73 25.05
CA SER A 238 13.83 19.63 25.98
C SER A 238 14.38 19.45 27.40
N ALA A 239 13.72 20.08 28.38
CA ALA A 239 14.16 20.19 29.77
C ALA A 239 14.24 18.86 30.55
N ASN A 240 13.92 17.72 29.94
CA ASN A 240 13.88 16.41 30.63
C ASN A 240 14.76 15.31 30.02
N GLY A 241 15.83 15.65 29.29
CA GLY A 241 17.00 14.75 29.11
C GLY A 241 16.78 13.33 28.56
N GLN A 242 15.59 12.96 28.10
CA GLN A 242 15.34 11.68 27.46
C GLN A 242 15.57 11.83 25.97
N GLU A 243 16.62 11.17 25.48
CA GLU A 243 16.70 10.79 24.07
C GLU A 243 15.38 10.11 23.71
N ILE A 244 14.59 10.75 22.84
CA ILE A 244 13.51 10.05 22.16
C ILE A 244 14.23 8.95 21.38
N SER A 245 14.17 7.71 21.88
CA SER A 245 14.86 6.58 21.28
C SER A 245 14.58 6.56 19.78
N VAL A 246 15.62 6.49 18.95
CA VAL A 246 15.49 6.44 17.48
C VAL A 246 14.43 5.40 17.06
N LYS A 247 14.38 4.28 17.79
CA LYS A 247 13.37 3.22 17.61
C LYS A 247 11.92 3.72 17.78
N ALA A 248 11.65 4.59 18.74
CA ALA A 248 10.32 5.16 18.96
C ALA A 248 9.91 6.09 17.81
N MET A 249 10.85 6.88 17.28
CA MET A 249 10.59 7.72 16.10
C MET A 249 10.31 6.87 14.87
N GLU A 250 11.06 5.79 14.67
CA GLU A 250 10.82 4.86 13.56
C GLU A 250 9.47 4.14 13.67
N ALA A 251 9.10 3.70 14.88
CA ALA A 251 7.81 3.08 15.14
C ALA A 251 6.66 4.05 14.82
N GLN A 252 6.78 5.31 15.21
CA GLN A 252 5.81 6.34 14.86
C GLN A 252 5.72 6.57 13.35
N GLN A 253 6.85 6.56 12.65
CA GLN A 253 6.86 6.70 11.19
C GLN A 253 6.18 5.53 10.50
N LEU A 254 6.42 4.31 10.97
CA LEU A 254 5.80 3.09 10.48
C LEU A 254 4.30 3.04 10.77
N GLU A 255 3.89 3.53 11.94
CA GLU A 255 2.49 3.74 12.27
C GLU A 255 1.84 4.66 11.24
N ILE A 256 2.39 5.86 11.04
CA ILE A 256 1.90 6.83 10.07
C ILE A 256 1.82 6.19 8.68
N TYR A 257 2.87 5.50 8.22
CA TYR A 257 2.89 4.79 6.94
C TYR A 257 1.71 3.81 6.77
N THR A 258 1.38 3.05 7.82
CA THR A 258 0.33 2.01 7.76
C THR A 258 -1.08 2.52 8.08
N LEU A 259 -1.25 3.73 8.64
CA LEU A 259 -2.54 4.25 9.11
C LEU A 259 -3.66 4.24 8.06
N PRO A 260 -3.49 4.79 6.83
CA PRO A 260 -4.55 4.80 5.82
C PRO A 260 -4.96 3.38 5.40
N ALA A 261 -3.98 2.46 5.31
CA ALA A 261 -4.22 1.07 4.97
C ALA A 261 -4.96 0.28 6.06
N LYS A 262 -4.76 0.64 7.34
CA LYS A 262 -5.50 0.06 8.49
C LYS A 262 -6.93 0.57 8.56
N LEU A 263 -7.16 1.83 8.20
CA LEU A 263 -8.47 2.47 8.30
C LEU A 263 -9.29 2.38 7.00
N GLU A 264 -8.71 1.91 5.91
CA GLU A 264 -9.42 1.62 4.65
C GLU A 264 -10.18 2.84 4.11
N PHE A 265 -9.48 3.97 3.99
CA PHE A 265 -9.98 5.15 3.30
C PHE A 265 -8.97 5.62 2.26
N SER A 266 -9.42 6.32 1.22
CA SER A 266 -8.56 6.82 0.14
C SER A 266 -9.13 8.10 -0.46
N ASN A 267 -8.26 8.99 -0.96
CA ASN A 267 -8.67 10.13 -1.75
C ASN A 267 -8.83 9.72 -3.22
N VAL A 268 -10.05 9.82 -3.74
CA VAL A 268 -10.42 9.47 -5.12
C VAL A 268 -9.57 10.21 -6.15
N LEU A 269 -9.19 11.46 -5.86
CA LEU A 269 -8.45 12.29 -6.81
C LEU A 269 -6.98 11.88 -6.95
N GLU A 270 -6.36 11.19 -5.99
CA GLU A 270 -4.93 10.85 -6.06
C GLU A 270 -4.62 10.01 -7.31
N LYS A 271 -5.41 8.97 -7.57
CA LYS A 271 -5.20 8.13 -8.75
C LYS A 271 -5.59 8.81 -10.05
N LEU A 272 -6.68 9.59 -10.03
CA LEU A 272 -7.12 10.31 -11.23
C LEU A 272 -6.07 11.33 -11.65
N VAL A 273 -5.56 12.14 -10.72
CA VAL A 273 -4.51 13.12 -10.96
C VAL A 273 -3.23 12.41 -11.43
N LEU A 274 -2.84 11.29 -10.81
CA LEU A 274 -1.68 10.53 -11.26
C LEU A 274 -1.84 10.01 -12.69
N LEU A 275 -3.01 9.47 -13.04
CA LEU A 275 -3.27 8.95 -14.39
C LEU A 275 -3.21 10.07 -15.44
N VAL A 276 -3.81 11.23 -15.15
CA VAL A 276 -3.76 12.40 -16.03
C VAL A 276 -2.32 12.93 -16.16
N ALA A 277 -1.60 13.07 -15.04
CA ALA A 277 -0.20 13.49 -15.06
C ALA A 277 0.68 12.51 -15.86
N GLY A 278 0.51 11.20 -15.63
CA GLY A 278 1.22 10.17 -16.37
C GLY A 278 0.89 10.18 -17.86
N HIS A 279 -0.37 10.41 -18.24
CA HIS A 279 -0.77 10.52 -19.64
C HIS A 279 -0.14 11.74 -20.32
N LEU A 280 -0.19 12.91 -19.67
CA LEU A 280 0.40 14.13 -20.23
C LEU A 280 1.93 14.02 -20.35
N VAL A 281 2.59 13.46 -19.34
CA VAL A 281 4.06 13.30 -19.32
C VAL A 281 4.56 12.27 -20.34
N ARG A 282 3.73 11.30 -20.75
CA ARG A 282 4.09 10.32 -21.78
C ARG A 282 4.31 10.96 -23.16
N ASN A 283 3.67 12.09 -23.43
CA ASN A 283 3.75 12.78 -24.71
C ASN A 283 5.01 13.67 -24.85
N PHE A 284 5.85 13.73 -23.80
CA PHE A 284 7.10 14.47 -23.83
C PHE A 284 8.28 13.59 -24.23
N ASP A 285 9.33 14.24 -24.73
CA ASP A 285 10.61 13.60 -25.01
C ASP A 285 11.19 12.94 -23.76
N PRO A 286 11.92 11.81 -23.91
CA PRO A 286 12.47 11.05 -22.78
C PRO A 286 13.34 11.89 -21.83
N GLU A 287 14.08 12.87 -22.34
CA GLU A 287 14.96 13.74 -21.56
C GLU A 287 14.19 14.67 -20.62
N ILE A 288 13.12 15.29 -21.13
CA ILE A 288 12.25 16.16 -20.33
C ILE A 288 11.45 15.33 -19.34
N ARG A 289 10.97 14.17 -19.77
CA ARG A 289 10.27 13.23 -18.90
C ARG A 289 11.12 12.83 -17.69
N ALA A 290 12.44 12.69 -17.85
CA ALA A 290 13.35 12.38 -16.75
C ALA A 290 13.48 13.52 -15.72
N GLN A 291 13.21 14.76 -16.12
CA GLN A 291 13.27 15.93 -15.23
C GLN A 291 11.96 16.18 -14.48
N ILE A 292 10.84 15.59 -14.91
CA ILE A 292 9.52 15.82 -14.31
C ILE A 292 9.32 14.93 -13.09
N ASN A 293 9.31 15.54 -11.90
CA ASN A 293 8.88 14.86 -10.69
C ASN A 293 7.34 14.82 -10.60
N LEU A 294 6.75 13.68 -10.99
CA LEU A 294 5.30 13.46 -10.96
C LEU A 294 4.68 13.72 -9.58
N THR A 295 5.38 13.40 -8.49
CA THR A 295 4.86 13.60 -7.13
C THR A 295 4.69 15.08 -6.81
N GLU A 296 5.57 15.95 -7.29
CA GLU A 296 5.44 17.40 -7.11
C GLU A 296 4.27 17.96 -7.94
N VAL A 297 4.10 17.50 -9.17
CA VAL A 297 2.95 17.84 -10.02
C VAL A 297 1.65 17.43 -9.31
N MET A 298 1.60 16.22 -8.76
CA MET A 298 0.44 15.73 -8.01
C MET A 298 0.15 16.59 -6.77
N ALA A 299 1.18 16.89 -5.96
CA ALA A 299 1.01 17.73 -4.77
C ALA A 299 0.50 19.13 -5.13
N TYR A 300 1.03 19.70 -6.22
CA TYR A 300 0.58 21.00 -6.72
C TYR A 300 -0.92 20.99 -7.06
N ALA A 301 -1.37 19.98 -7.81
CA ALA A 301 -2.76 19.86 -8.23
C ALA A 301 -3.70 19.54 -7.05
N LEU A 302 -3.37 18.53 -6.23
CA LEU A 302 -4.22 18.07 -5.13
C LEU A 302 -4.40 19.12 -4.02
N ASN A 303 -3.42 19.99 -3.80
CA ASN A 303 -3.55 21.13 -2.87
C ASN A 303 -4.51 22.23 -3.38
N ARG A 304 -4.97 22.16 -4.63
CA ARG A 304 -5.85 23.15 -5.28
C ARG A 304 -7.19 22.55 -5.72
N LEU A 305 -7.37 21.25 -5.51
CA LEU A 305 -8.59 20.52 -5.78
C LEU A 305 -9.39 20.34 -4.48
N PRO A 306 -10.72 20.25 -4.56
CA PRO A 306 -11.51 19.86 -3.39
C PRO A 306 -11.13 18.44 -2.95
N PRO A 307 -10.91 18.18 -1.64
CA PRO A 307 -10.61 16.84 -1.14
C PRO A 307 -11.79 15.89 -1.36
N MET A 308 -11.51 14.65 -1.76
CA MET A 308 -12.52 13.61 -2.01
C MET A 308 -12.09 12.28 -1.40
N TYR A 309 -12.06 12.25 -0.08
CA TYR A 309 -11.85 11.04 0.69
C TYR A 309 -13.13 10.23 0.77
N ALA A 310 -12.99 8.93 0.53
CA ALA A 310 -14.06 7.94 0.68
C ALA A 310 -13.62 6.83 1.65
N ALA A 311 -14.57 6.38 2.48
CA ALA A 311 -14.45 5.23 3.39
C ALA A 311 -15.45 4.09 3.05
N SER A 312 -16.15 4.21 1.91
CA SER A 312 -17.06 3.18 1.40
C SER A 312 -17.07 3.14 -0.13
N ASP A 313 -17.44 1.98 -0.72
CA ASP A 313 -17.60 1.84 -2.18
C ASP A 313 -18.64 2.82 -2.74
N ARG A 314 -19.78 2.97 -2.07
CA ARG A 314 -20.83 3.91 -2.48
C ARG A 314 -20.31 5.36 -2.58
N ASP A 315 -19.60 5.83 -1.55
CA ASP A 315 -19.07 7.19 -1.54
C ASP A 315 -17.97 7.37 -2.58
N TYR A 316 -17.11 6.34 -2.73
CA TYR A 316 -16.05 6.32 -3.72
C TYR A 316 -16.63 6.47 -5.14
N ARG A 317 -17.64 5.67 -5.51
CA ARG A 317 -18.27 5.75 -6.83
C ARG A 317 -18.90 7.11 -7.08
N ARG A 318 -19.63 7.66 -6.10
CA ARG A 318 -20.26 8.98 -6.19
C ARG A 318 -19.21 10.08 -6.41
N GLN A 319 -18.17 10.10 -5.59
CA GLN A 319 -17.09 11.08 -5.70
C GLN A 319 -16.33 10.93 -7.02
N ARG A 320 -16.08 9.71 -7.48
CA ARG A 320 -15.42 9.45 -8.76
C ARG A 320 -16.24 9.93 -9.94
N GLN A 321 -17.55 9.66 -9.95
CA GLN A 321 -18.45 10.14 -10.99
C GLN A 321 -18.45 11.68 -11.03
N TYR A 322 -18.57 12.33 -9.87
CA TYR A 322 -18.51 13.79 -9.78
C TYR A 322 -17.16 14.36 -10.23
N ALA A 323 -16.05 13.72 -9.85
CA ALA A 323 -14.72 14.13 -10.31
C ALA A 323 -14.56 14.00 -11.84
N GLN A 324 -15.15 12.97 -12.43
CA GLN A 324 -15.13 12.75 -13.88
C GLN A 324 -16.02 13.73 -14.64
N SER A 325 -17.21 14.07 -14.13
CA SER A 325 -18.14 14.98 -14.82
C SER A 325 -17.76 16.45 -14.63
N GLU A 326 -17.47 16.87 -13.39
CA GLU A 326 -17.32 18.30 -13.06
C GLU A 326 -15.87 18.76 -12.97
N LEU A 327 -14.93 17.88 -12.62
CA LEU A 327 -13.56 18.28 -12.33
C LEU A 327 -12.53 17.87 -13.38
N ALA A 328 -12.90 17.08 -14.40
CA ALA A 328 -11.93 16.55 -15.37
C ALA A 328 -11.08 17.65 -16.05
N ASN A 329 -11.72 18.71 -16.53
CA ASN A 329 -11.03 19.84 -17.16
C ASN A 329 -10.13 20.56 -16.15
N ARG A 330 -10.67 20.87 -14.96
CA ARG A 330 -9.91 21.54 -13.90
C ARG A 330 -8.71 20.73 -13.43
N VAL A 331 -8.83 19.40 -13.33
CA VAL A 331 -7.72 18.51 -13.00
C VAL A 331 -6.66 18.60 -14.09
N THR A 332 -7.05 18.50 -15.36
CA THR A 332 -6.13 18.57 -16.49
C THR A 332 -5.36 19.89 -16.50
N ASP A 333 -6.05 21.02 -16.29
CA ASP A 333 -5.42 22.35 -16.25
C ASP A 333 -4.44 22.51 -15.09
N LEU A 334 -4.82 22.04 -13.89
CA LEU A 334 -3.95 22.11 -12.71
C LEU A 334 -2.72 21.21 -12.86
N VAL A 335 -2.87 20.05 -13.49
CA VAL A 335 -1.74 19.15 -13.80
C VAL A 335 -0.81 19.80 -14.82
N LYS A 336 -1.32 20.39 -15.89
CA LYS A 336 -0.51 21.14 -16.88
C LYS A 336 0.30 22.25 -16.22
N ARG A 337 -0.34 23.11 -15.43
CA ARG A 337 0.35 24.15 -14.65
C ARG A 337 1.37 23.58 -13.66
N GLY A 338 1.07 22.43 -13.06
CA GLY A 338 1.99 21.72 -12.19
C GLY A 338 3.25 21.26 -12.94
N ILE A 339 3.08 20.72 -14.14
CA ILE A 339 4.20 20.31 -15.02
C ILE A 339 5.04 21.54 -15.38
N GLU A 340 4.41 22.63 -15.83
CA GLU A 340 5.10 23.89 -16.14
C GLU A 340 5.93 24.41 -14.97
N LEU A 341 5.38 24.38 -13.75
CA LEU A 341 6.07 24.82 -12.55
C LEU A 341 7.29 23.95 -12.23
N VAL A 342 7.14 22.63 -12.33
CA VAL A 342 8.22 21.66 -12.04
C VAL A 342 9.34 21.79 -13.08
N LEU A 343 8.99 21.99 -14.35
CA LEU A 343 9.97 22.22 -15.42
C LEU A 343 10.70 23.56 -15.24
N ALA A 344 9.99 24.61 -14.84
CA ALA A 344 10.60 25.92 -14.60
C ALA A 344 11.53 25.95 -13.39
N SER A 345 11.37 25.05 -12.43
CA SER A 345 12.16 25.02 -11.19
C SER A 345 12.23 23.60 -10.62
N PRO A 346 13.06 22.72 -11.19
CA PRO A 346 13.24 21.36 -10.71
C PRO A 346 13.86 21.39 -9.31
N ARG A 347 13.14 20.85 -8.32
CA ARG A 347 13.61 20.81 -6.94
C ARG A 347 14.14 19.42 -6.60
N ASN A 348 15.39 19.37 -6.15
CA ASN A 348 15.89 18.18 -5.48
C ASN A 348 15.57 18.30 -3.99
N VAL A 349 14.51 17.60 -3.55
CA VAL A 349 14.05 17.65 -2.16
C VAL A 349 14.27 16.31 -1.46
N GLN A 350 14.63 16.39 -0.18
CA GLN A 350 14.69 15.20 0.66
C GLN A 350 13.30 14.53 0.70
N PRO A 351 13.19 13.23 0.36
CA PRO A 351 11.92 12.53 0.29
C PRO A 351 11.25 12.47 1.66
N LEU A 352 9.96 12.12 1.70
CA LEU A 352 9.29 11.91 2.98
C LEU A 352 9.97 10.79 3.78
N PRO A 353 9.93 10.85 5.11
CA PRO A 353 10.65 9.90 5.97
C PRO A 353 10.09 8.47 5.85
N PHE A 354 8.92 8.29 5.25
CA PHE A 354 8.26 7.01 5.05
C PHE A 354 8.67 6.32 3.74
N GLU A 355 9.36 7.01 2.83
CA GLU A 355 9.80 6.44 1.56
C GLU A 355 10.78 5.27 1.78
N LYS A 356 11.53 5.30 2.88
CA LYS A 356 12.41 4.18 3.29
C LYS A 356 11.65 2.85 3.38
N PHE A 357 10.38 2.86 3.78
CA PHE A 357 9.58 1.62 3.85
C PHE A 357 9.20 1.10 2.46
N ASN A 358 9.05 1.99 1.49
CA ASN A 358 8.85 1.57 0.10
C ASN A 358 10.12 0.96 -0.48
N GLN A 359 11.29 1.51 -0.13
CA GLN A 359 12.59 0.94 -0.50
C GLN A 359 12.80 -0.43 0.15
N GLU A 360 12.46 -0.60 1.43
CA GLU A 360 12.47 -1.90 2.11
C GLU A 360 11.59 -2.92 1.38
N TYR A 361 10.42 -2.52 0.87
CA TYR A 361 9.56 -3.39 0.07
C TYR A 361 10.25 -3.85 -1.22
N GLU A 362 10.85 -2.93 -1.98
CA GLU A 362 11.54 -3.26 -3.24
C GLU A 362 12.71 -4.23 -2.99
N LEU A 363 13.39 -4.11 -1.85
CA LEU A 363 14.46 -5.03 -1.44
C LEU A 363 13.93 -6.39 -0.95
N ALA A 364 12.79 -6.40 -0.25
CA ALA A 364 12.19 -7.63 0.27
C ALA A 364 11.49 -8.45 -0.82
N LEU A 365 10.94 -7.80 -1.85
CA LEU A 365 10.12 -8.46 -2.87
C LEU A 365 10.84 -9.60 -3.61
N PRO A 366 12.11 -9.48 -4.07
CA PRO A 366 12.85 -10.58 -4.67
C PRO A 366 12.98 -11.79 -3.73
N GLN A 367 13.30 -11.55 -2.46
CA GLN A 367 13.45 -12.61 -1.46
C GLN A 367 12.11 -13.32 -1.19
N ILE A 368 11.02 -12.55 -1.09
CA ILE A 368 9.67 -13.09 -0.95
C ILE A 368 9.29 -13.95 -2.17
N LYS A 369 9.61 -13.50 -3.38
CA LYS A 369 9.38 -14.26 -4.63
C LYS A 369 10.14 -15.58 -4.62
N GLN A 370 11.39 -15.56 -4.16
CA GLN A 370 12.21 -16.77 -4.04
C GLN A 370 11.63 -17.74 -3.00
N LEU A 371 11.22 -17.25 -1.83
CA LEU A 371 10.67 -18.06 -0.74
C LEU A 371 9.34 -18.72 -1.13
N LEU A 372 8.45 -17.96 -1.78
CA LEU A 372 7.14 -18.47 -2.20
C LEU A 372 7.19 -19.30 -3.48
N LYS A 373 8.31 -19.26 -4.23
CA LYS A 373 8.48 -19.91 -5.54
C LYS A 373 7.38 -19.56 -6.56
N CYS A 374 6.72 -18.41 -6.40
CA CYS A 374 5.67 -17.94 -7.29
C CYS A 374 6.18 -16.79 -8.17
N ARG A 375 6.00 -16.90 -9.50
CA ARG A 375 6.41 -15.85 -10.45
C ARG A 375 5.42 -14.67 -10.49
N ASN A 376 4.15 -14.93 -10.25
CA ASN A 376 3.06 -13.95 -10.38
C ASN A 376 2.65 -13.32 -9.05
N ILE A 377 3.61 -12.77 -8.30
CA ILE A 377 3.32 -12.04 -7.05
C ILE A 377 3.01 -10.58 -7.36
N THR A 378 1.83 -10.15 -6.92
CA THR A 378 1.32 -8.78 -6.97
C THR A 378 0.99 -8.29 -5.56
N LEU A 379 0.91 -6.98 -5.36
CA LEU A 379 0.57 -6.39 -4.05
C LEU A 379 -0.77 -6.90 -3.48
N SER A 380 -1.71 -7.27 -4.34
CA SER A 380 -3.04 -7.73 -3.94
C SER A 380 -3.09 -9.21 -3.58
N ASN A 381 -2.32 -10.05 -4.26
CA ASN A 381 -2.33 -11.49 -4.00
C ASN A 381 -1.26 -11.93 -3.00
N LEU A 382 -0.27 -11.09 -2.68
CA LEU A 382 0.86 -11.48 -1.84
C LEU A 382 0.43 -12.04 -0.48
N ALA A 383 -0.49 -11.36 0.21
CA ALA A 383 -0.93 -11.81 1.53
C ALA A 383 -1.79 -13.08 1.46
N THR A 384 -2.65 -13.22 0.45
CA THR A 384 -3.49 -14.41 0.28
C THR A 384 -2.64 -15.63 -0.09
N LEU A 385 -1.73 -15.47 -1.05
CA LEU A 385 -0.78 -16.53 -1.45
C LEU A 385 0.09 -16.98 -0.26
N ALA A 386 0.63 -16.03 0.52
CA ALA A 386 1.38 -16.37 1.71
C ALA A 386 0.53 -17.16 2.71
N ALA A 387 -0.73 -16.77 2.95
CA ALA A 387 -1.64 -17.47 3.84
C ALA A 387 -1.94 -18.90 3.35
N ASP A 388 -2.22 -19.06 2.06
CA ASP A 388 -2.56 -20.34 1.43
C ASP A 388 -1.37 -21.32 1.50
N ILE A 389 -0.16 -20.84 1.19
CA ILE A 389 1.06 -21.65 1.24
C ILE A 389 1.37 -22.07 2.69
N ILE A 390 1.25 -21.15 3.66
CA ILE A 390 1.42 -21.46 5.08
C ILE A 390 0.40 -22.51 5.53
N LYS A 391 -0.87 -22.37 5.11
CA LYS A 391 -1.93 -23.32 5.43
C LYS A 391 -1.65 -24.71 4.82
N PHE A 392 -1.29 -24.76 3.54
CA PHE A 392 -0.95 -26.00 2.84
C PHE A 392 0.23 -26.73 3.50
N LYS A 393 1.28 -26.01 3.88
CA LYS A 393 2.45 -26.59 4.59
C LYS A 393 2.07 -27.16 5.95
N ARG A 394 1.21 -26.47 6.71
CA ARG A 394 0.71 -26.97 8.01
C ARG A 394 -0.15 -28.22 7.86
N GLN A 395 -1.02 -28.27 6.85
CA GLN A 395 -1.85 -29.43 6.57
C GLN A 395 -0.99 -30.64 6.16
N SER A 396 0.00 -30.44 5.28
CA SER A 396 0.92 -31.51 4.87
C SER A 396 1.70 -32.10 6.04
N ALA A 397 2.15 -31.26 6.98
CA ALA A 397 2.86 -31.72 8.19
C ALA A 397 1.94 -32.51 9.14
N ALA A 398 0.67 -32.13 9.27
CA ALA A 398 -0.29 -32.85 10.09
C ALA A 398 -0.59 -34.25 9.53
N THR A 399 -0.78 -34.38 8.21
CA THR A 399 -1.02 -35.68 7.56
C THR A 399 0.18 -36.62 7.67
N GLN A 400 1.41 -36.09 7.57
CA GLN A 400 2.63 -36.88 7.76
C GLN A 400 2.74 -37.43 9.20
N THR A 401 2.40 -36.61 10.20
CA THR A 401 2.43 -37.02 11.62
C THR A 401 1.41 -38.13 11.93
N GLU A 402 0.24 -38.09 11.28
CA GLU A 402 -0.81 -39.08 11.47
C GLU A 402 -0.46 -40.42 10.79
N GLN A 403 0.13 -40.38 9.60
CA GLN A 403 0.65 -41.57 8.91
C GLN A 403 1.81 -42.22 9.68
N GLU A 404 2.71 -41.43 10.28
CA GLU A 404 3.79 -41.95 11.14
C GLU A 404 3.23 -42.62 12.42
N ARG A 405 2.21 -42.02 13.05
CA ARG A 405 1.55 -42.61 14.23
C ARG A 405 0.80 -43.90 13.90
N SER A 406 0.10 -43.96 12.77
CA SER A 406 -0.56 -45.20 12.31
C SER A 406 0.45 -46.30 11.98
N SER A 407 1.61 -45.95 11.42
CA SER A 407 2.67 -46.90 11.10
C SER A 407 3.38 -47.42 12.36
N GLN A 408 3.61 -46.57 13.37
CA GLN A 408 4.15 -46.99 14.66
C GLN A 408 3.15 -47.82 15.47
N ALA A 409 1.85 -47.49 15.44
CA ALA A 409 0.81 -48.30 16.09
C ALA A 409 0.67 -49.70 15.47
N GLN A 410 0.90 -49.84 14.16
CA GLN A 410 0.93 -51.14 13.49
C GLN A 410 2.18 -51.96 13.81
N GLN A 411 3.33 -51.33 14.10
CA GLN A 411 4.53 -52.06 14.54
C GLN A 411 4.45 -52.57 15.98
N VAL A 412 3.73 -51.89 16.88
CA VAL A 412 3.54 -52.34 18.27
C VAL A 412 2.63 -53.57 18.36
N ASN A 413 1.70 -53.77 17.41
CA ASN A 413 0.80 -54.93 17.40
C ASN A 413 1.39 -56.24 16.86
N VAL A 414 2.65 -56.26 16.41
CA VAL A 414 3.29 -57.50 15.88
C VAL A 414 4.07 -58.28 16.95
N VAL A 415 4.29 -57.71 18.15
CA VAL A 415 5.16 -58.35 19.19
C VAL A 415 4.37 -59.05 20.32
N SER A 416 3.04 -59.05 20.29
CA SER A 416 2.22 -59.70 21.34
C SER A 416 1.53 -60.98 20.85
N SER A 417 2.31 -62.01 20.53
CA SER A 417 1.81 -63.40 20.49
C SER A 417 2.36 -64.17 21.69
N PRO A 418 1.51 -64.65 22.63
CA PRO A 418 1.98 -65.46 23.75
C PRO A 418 2.31 -66.90 23.30
N PRO A 419 3.31 -67.57 23.90
CA PRO A 419 3.62 -68.95 23.59
C PRO A 419 2.52 -69.87 24.15
N GLN A 420 1.93 -70.69 23.28
CA GLN A 420 0.94 -71.70 23.68
C GLN A 420 1.57 -72.72 24.63
N SER A 421 1.00 -72.80 25.84
CA SER A 421 1.33 -73.77 26.86
C SER A 421 0.72 -75.14 26.52
N ARG A 422 1.59 -76.14 26.58
CA ARG A 422 1.35 -77.57 26.42
C ARG A 422 0.51 -78.07 27.60
N VAL A 423 -0.76 -78.42 27.38
CA VAL A 423 -1.63 -79.01 28.41
C VAL A 423 -1.65 -80.53 28.32
N VAL A 424 -1.37 -81.11 29.47
CA VAL A 424 -1.32 -82.50 29.92
C VAL A 424 -2.57 -83.31 29.56
N GLY A 425 -2.36 -84.54 29.09
CA GLY A 425 -3.39 -85.55 28.96
C GLY A 425 -3.77 -86.13 30.33
N GLY A 426 -5.05 -86.06 30.67
CA GLY A 426 -5.67 -86.73 31.80
C GLY A 426 -6.74 -87.69 31.30
N TYR A 427 -6.55 -88.98 31.57
CA TYR A 427 -7.54 -90.03 31.43
C TYR A 427 -8.68 -89.83 32.43
N TYR A 428 -9.94 -89.95 32.03
CA TYR A 428 -11.01 -90.52 32.87
C TYR A 428 -12.20 -91.00 32.01
N GLN A 429 -12.59 -92.26 32.25
CA GLN A 429 -13.77 -92.97 31.73
C GLN A 429 -15.08 -92.37 32.26
N PRO A 430 -16.21 -92.53 31.53
CA PRO A 430 -17.52 -92.61 32.14
C PRO A 430 -17.98 -94.07 32.23
N ALA A 431 -18.25 -94.51 33.45
CA ALA A 431 -18.99 -95.73 33.73
C ALA A 431 -20.46 -95.53 33.37
N ALA A 432 -21.00 -96.48 32.61
CA ALA A 432 -22.40 -96.66 32.40
C ALA A 432 -23.01 -97.51 33.52
N SER A 433 -24.27 -97.17 33.84
CA SER A 433 -25.34 -98.08 34.25
C SER A 433 -25.65 -98.27 35.74
N MET A 434 -26.94 -98.02 36.00
CA MET A 434 -27.89 -98.82 36.78
C MET A 434 -28.23 -98.41 38.23
N TYR A 435 -29.53 -98.08 38.34
CA TYR A 435 -30.45 -98.00 39.48
C TYR A 435 -30.42 -96.78 40.38
#